data_AF-A0A8J7NH19-F1
#
_entry.id   AF-A0A8J7NH19-F1
#
_cell.length_a   1.000
_cell.length_b   1.000
_cell.length_c   1.000
_cell.angle_alpha   90.00
_cell.angle_beta   90.00
_cell.angle_gamma   90.00
#
_symmetry.space_group_name_H-M   'P 1'
#
loop_
_entity.id
_entity.type
_entity.pdbx_description
1 polymer ?
#
loop_
_entity_poly.entity_id
_entity_poly.type
_entity_poly.pdbx_seq_one_letter_code
_entity_poly.pdbx_strand_id
1 'polypeptide(L)'
;MHSATSPKTNKFVVRGLKKSLALTRIKIGLAKDFGTESIGFENRPLELSLLFSGRRVETIGQAVEQLSFLKGNLDLNNDQNIAETVIQLMEIIEGVKQEFEPRKEPYWGYIDQKKAETLEQMKKRQAAVLLFSGPVPDSLNFYVGGRPPSGAIPLGESPSAVVFFAQYAFKSGLFSRGKRLDKTKSVLGHKTVLMDAVHFALGQLGAETVDDSDGPDF
;
A
#
# COMPACT_ATOMS: atom_id res chain seq x y z
N MET A 1 3.51 12.42 -26.26
CA MET A 1 3.38 12.84 -24.85
C MET A 1 1.93 12.65 -24.43
N HIS A 2 1.57 11.50 -23.87
CA HIS A 2 0.28 11.35 -23.19
C HIS A 2 0.43 11.98 -21.82
N SER A 3 -0.33 13.04 -21.52
CA SER A 3 -0.43 13.51 -20.13
C SER A 3 -1.08 12.41 -19.32
N ALA A 4 -0.36 11.81 -18.38
CA ALA A 4 -0.95 10.91 -17.40
C ALA A 4 -1.98 11.73 -16.58
N THR A 5 -3.25 11.61 -16.94
CA THR A 5 -4.34 12.18 -16.15
C THR A 5 -4.53 11.29 -14.92
N SER A 6 -4.42 11.87 -13.72
CA SER A 6 -4.67 11.16 -12.47
C SER A 6 -6.05 10.47 -12.53
N PRO A 7 -6.17 9.20 -12.09
CA PRO A 7 -7.43 8.47 -12.18
C PRO A 7 -8.54 9.18 -11.41
N LYS A 8 -9.80 9.04 -11.81
CA LYS A 8 -10.92 9.67 -11.09
C LYS A 8 -11.65 8.65 -10.23
N THR A 9 -12.15 9.10 -9.08
CA THR A 9 -12.98 8.27 -8.21
C THR A 9 -14.17 7.72 -8.99
N ASN A 10 -14.39 6.42 -8.88
CA ASN A 10 -15.51 5.73 -9.50
C ASN A 10 -16.20 4.78 -8.49
N LYS A 11 -17.30 4.15 -8.92
CA LYS A 11 -18.09 3.26 -8.05
C LYS A 11 -17.29 2.07 -7.48
N PHE A 12 -16.28 1.57 -8.18
CA PHE A 12 -15.46 0.44 -7.74
C PHE A 12 -14.43 0.88 -6.70
N VAL A 13 -13.81 2.05 -6.89
CA VAL A 13 -12.94 2.70 -5.89
C VAL A 13 -13.71 2.91 -4.58
N VAL A 14 -14.92 3.47 -4.65
CA VAL A 14 -15.76 3.68 -3.44
C VAL A 14 -16.11 2.36 -2.76
N ARG A 15 -16.42 1.31 -3.52
CA ARG A 15 -16.67 -0.03 -2.96
C ARG A 15 -15.42 -0.61 -2.30
N GLY A 16 -14.25 -0.43 -2.92
CA GLY A 16 -12.95 -0.82 -2.39
C GLY A 16 -12.60 -0.12 -1.09
N LEU A 17 -12.81 1.19 -1.02
CA LEU A 17 -12.66 1.99 0.19
C LEU A 17 -13.56 1.49 1.33
N LYS A 18 -14.86 1.26 1.05
CA LYS A 18 -15.79 0.69 2.05
C LYS A 18 -15.34 -0.68 2.53
N LYS A 19 -14.85 -1.54 1.63
CA LYS A 19 -14.30 -2.85 2.00
C LYS A 19 -13.03 -2.71 2.83
N SER A 20 -12.17 -1.74 2.53
CA SER A 20 -10.96 -1.43 3.28
C SER A 20 -11.28 -0.99 4.71
N LEU A 21 -12.27 -0.11 4.89
CA LEU A 21 -12.76 0.30 6.21
C LEU A 21 -13.27 -0.89 7.02
N ALA A 22 -14.08 -1.75 6.41
CA ALA A 22 -14.63 -2.94 7.07
C ALA A 22 -13.53 -3.93 7.47
N LEU A 23 -12.58 -4.22 6.57
CA LEU A 23 -11.45 -5.11 6.84
C LEU A 23 -10.54 -4.58 7.95
N THR A 24 -10.27 -3.27 7.95
CA THR A 24 -9.48 -2.62 9.01
C THR A 24 -10.14 -2.80 10.37
N ARG A 25 -11.46 -2.57 10.45
CA ARG A 25 -12.24 -2.80 11.69
C ARG A 25 -12.13 -4.26 12.16
N ILE A 26 -12.27 -5.22 11.24
CA ILE A 26 -12.20 -6.64 11.57
C ILE A 26 -10.81 -7.01 12.09
N LYS A 27 -9.74 -6.56 11.42
CA LYS A 27 -8.36 -6.86 11.83
C LYS A 27 -8.02 -6.28 13.19
N ILE A 28 -8.41 -5.03 13.46
CA ILE A 28 -8.29 -4.42 14.80
C ILE A 28 -9.06 -5.25 15.84
N GLY A 29 -10.29 -5.68 15.52
CA GLY A 29 -11.11 -6.49 16.42
C GLY A 29 -10.43 -7.81 16.79
N LEU A 30 -9.95 -8.55 15.80
CA LEU A 30 -9.20 -9.79 16.02
C LEU A 30 -7.98 -9.56 16.91
N ALA A 31 -7.16 -8.55 16.62
CA ALA A 31 -5.99 -8.25 17.43
C ALA A 31 -6.34 -7.92 18.89
N LYS A 32 -7.45 -7.22 19.14
CA LYS A 32 -7.97 -7.00 20.50
C LYS A 32 -8.34 -8.31 21.19
N ASP A 33 -9.06 -9.18 20.47
CA ASP A 33 -9.49 -10.48 21.01
C ASP A 33 -8.30 -11.38 21.37
N PHE A 34 -7.17 -11.22 20.68
CA PHE A 34 -5.90 -11.91 20.96
C PHE A 34 -4.99 -11.22 21.98
N GLY A 35 -5.41 -10.08 22.55
CA GLY A 35 -4.63 -9.34 23.55
C GLY A 35 -3.39 -8.63 22.98
N THR A 36 -3.35 -8.36 21.68
CA THR A 36 -2.30 -7.55 21.06
C THR A 36 -2.43 -6.09 21.51
N GLU A 37 -1.35 -5.52 22.06
CA GLU A 37 -1.34 -4.12 22.52
C GLU A 37 -0.60 -3.19 21.56
N SER A 38 0.62 -3.57 21.15
CA SER A 38 1.43 -2.86 20.17
C SER A 38 1.09 -3.26 18.74
N ILE A 39 1.31 -2.35 17.80
CA ILE A 39 1.30 -2.61 16.36
C ILE A 39 2.42 -1.84 15.68
N GLY A 40 2.73 -2.25 14.45
CA GLY A 40 3.66 -1.52 13.61
C GLY A 40 4.61 -2.44 12.88
N PHE A 41 5.74 -1.88 12.49
CA PHE A 41 6.77 -2.59 11.75
C PHE A 41 8.06 -2.47 12.54
N GLU A 42 8.51 -3.55 13.17
CA GLU A 42 9.74 -3.58 13.98
C GLU A 42 9.77 -2.50 15.09
N ASN A 43 8.68 -2.38 15.86
CA ASN A 43 8.51 -1.38 16.93
C ASN A 43 8.52 0.09 16.44
N ARG A 44 8.23 0.35 15.16
CA ARG A 44 8.08 1.70 14.62
C ARG A 44 6.61 2.07 14.45
N PRO A 45 6.26 3.37 14.57
CA PRO A 45 4.91 3.83 14.29
C PRO A 45 4.52 3.55 12.85
N LEU A 46 3.22 3.52 12.59
CA LEU A 46 2.66 3.52 11.25
C LEU A 46 3.02 4.85 10.54
N GLU A 47 3.99 4.80 9.64
CA GLU A 47 4.66 5.97 9.08
C GLU A 47 3.82 6.71 8.05
N LEU A 48 2.98 6.03 7.28
CA LEU A 48 2.06 6.66 6.33
C LEU A 48 0.95 7.41 7.08
N SER A 49 0.50 6.88 8.22
CA SER A 49 -0.42 7.56 9.13
C SER A 49 0.19 8.85 9.67
N LEU A 50 1.45 8.81 10.10
CA LEU A 50 2.20 10.00 10.52
C LEU A 50 2.38 10.98 9.36
N LEU A 51 2.75 10.51 8.17
CA LEU A 51 2.96 11.35 6.99
C LEU A 51 1.68 12.08 6.56
N PHE A 52 0.58 11.34 6.38
CA PHE A 52 -0.63 11.89 5.78
C PHE A 52 -1.50 12.63 6.79
N SER A 53 -1.65 12.11 8.01
CA SER A 53 -2.54 12.69 9.04
C SER A 53 -1.81 13.38 10.20
N GLY A 54 -0.49 13.26 10.29
CA GLY A 54 0.27 13.77 11.45
C GLY A 54 0.07 12.94 12.72
N ARG A 55 -0.66 11.81 12.66
CA ARG A 55 -1.02 11.00 13.83
C ARG A 55 -0.04 9.84 13.98
N ARG A 56 0.61 9.78 15.13
CA ARG A 56 1.45 8.66 15.54
C ARG A 56 0.56 7.49 15.99
N VAL A 57 0.75 6.32 15.38
CA VAL A 57 -0.03 5.11 15.67
C VAL A 57 0.93 3.94 15.92
N GLU A 58 0.94 3.42 17.14
CA GLU A 58 1.83 2.37 17.65
C GLU A 58 1.08 1.32 18.48
N THR A 59 -0.20 1.57 18.79
CA THR A 59 -1.02 0.66 19.60
C THR A 59 -2.35 0.37 18.92
N ILE A 60 -2.98 -0.73 19.33
CA ILE A 60 -4.34 -1.07 18.91
C ILE A 60 -5.35 0.02 19.29
N GLY A 61 -5.18 0.65 20.46
CA GLY A 61 -6.01 1.78 20.87
C GLY A 61 -5.91 2.95 19.88
N GLN A 62 -4.69 3.34 19.51
CA GLN A 62 -4.46 4.39 18.53
C GLN A 62 -4.96 4.01 17.13
N ALA A 63 -4.90 2.73 16.74
CA ALA A 63 -5.47 2.26 15.47
C ALA A 63 -6.99 2.44 15.41
N VAL A 64 -7.71 2.22 16.51
CA VAL A 64 -9.16 2.46 16.62
C VAL A 64 -9.47 3.95 16.44
N GLU A 65 -8.69 4.80 17.09
CA GLU A 65 -8.82 6.25 16.96
C GLU A 65 -8.48 6.71 15.54
N GLN A 66 -7.48 6.11 14.90
CA GLN A 66 -7.13 6.41 13.52
C GLN A 66 -8.22 6.00 12.55
N LEU A 67 -8.78 4.80 12.69
CA LEU A 67 -9.92 4.37 11.89
C LEU A 67 -11.12 5.32 12.05
N SER A 68 -11.40 5.76 13.27
CA SER A 68 -12.48 6.71 13.55
C SER A 68 -12.21 8.09 12.92
N PHE A 69 -10.98 8.59 13.03
CA PHE A 69 -10.54 9.84 12.41
C PHE A 69 -10.65 9.79 10.89
N LEU A 70 -10.13 8.74 10.25
CA LEU A 70 -10.20 8.55 8.80
C LEU A 70 -11.64 8.50 8.31
N LYS A 71 -12.52 7.78 9.03
CA LYS A 71 -13.94 7.72 8.68
C LYS A 71 -14.65 9.07 8.85
N GLY A 72 -14.32 9.82 9.90
CA GLY A 72 -14.94 11.12 10.19
C GLY A 72 -14.53 12.24 9.22
N ASN A 73 -13.32 12.16 8.65
CA ASN A 73 -12.77 13.16 7.73
C ASN A 73 -12.79 12.72 6.25
N LEU A 74 -13.48 11.62 5.95
CA LEU A 74 -13.57 11.10 4.59
C LEU A 74 -14.50 11.97 3.73
N ASP A 75 -13.95 12.61 2.71
CA ASP A 75 -14.70 13.32 1.67
C ASP A 75 -14.66 12.54 0.36
N LEU A 76 -15.82 11.98 -0.02
CA LEU A 76 -15.95 11.17 -1.24
C LEU A 76 -15.86 12.00 -2.55
N ASN A 77 -15.85 13.33 -2.46
CA ASN A 77 -15.64 14.22 -3.61
C ASN A 77 -14.17 14.64 -3.78
N ASN A 78 -13.30 14.26 -2.84
CA ASN A 78 -11.89 14.59 -2.86
C ASN A 78 -11.05 13.33 -3.13
N ASP A 79 -10.61 13.19 -4.38
CA ASP A 79 -9.82 12.04 -4.85
C ASP A 79 -8.56 11.81 -3.98
N GLN A 80 -7.86 12.89 -3.62
CA GLN A 80 -6.65 12.83 -2.79
C GLN A 80 -6.96 12.32 -1.37
N ASN A 81 -8.04 12.82 -0.75
CA ASN A 81 -8.46 12.38 0.57
C ASN A 81 -8.86 10.89 0.58
N ILE A 82 -9.54 10.41 -0.47
CA ILE A 82 -9.84 8.98 -0.64
C ILE A 82 -8.54 8.17 -0.73
N ALA A 83 -7.58 8.60 -1.55
CA ALA A 83 -6.33 7.90 -1.75
C ALA A 83 -5.49 7.78 -0.47
N GLU A 84 -5.31 8.90 0.24
CA GLU A 84 -4.61 8.94 1.53
C GLU A 84 -5.31 8.07 2.56
N THR A 85 -6.65 8.04 2.55
CA THR A 85 -7.43 7.19 3.43
C THR A 85 -7.21 5.71 3.11
N VAL A 86 -7.28 5.30 1.83
CA VAL A 86 -7.06 3.90 1.42
C VAL A 86 -5.69 3.41 1.87
N ILE A 87 -4.63 4.19 1.60
CA ILE A 87 -3.27 3.78 1.96
C ILE A 87 -3.07 3.67 3.48
N GLN A 88 -3.61 4.61 4.27
CA GLN A 88 -3.54 4.51 5.73
C GLN A 88 -4.36 3.32 6.27
N LEU A 89 -5.49 2.97 5.66
CA LEU A 89 -6.25 1.76 6.04
C LEU A 89 -5.46 0.49 5.74
N MET A 90 -4.79 0.41 4.58
CA MET A 90 -3.90 -0.71 4.27
C MET A 90 -2.75 -0.81 5.26
N GLU A 91 -2.23 0.33 5.73
CA GLU A 91 -1.10 0.37 6.67
C GLU A 91 -1.52 -0.14 8.04
N ILE A 92 -2.69 0.28 8.53
CA ILE A 92 -3.25 -0.25 9.77
C ILE A 92 -3.44 -1.76 9.66
N ILE A 93 -3.96 -2.26 8.51
CA ILE A 93 -4.14 -3.70 8.30
C ILE A 93 -2.79 -4.43 8.42
N GLU A 94 -1.74 -4.03 7.69
CA GLU A 94 -0.45 -4.72 7.78
C GLU A 94 0.24 -4.53 9.12
N GLY A 95 0.16 -3.35 9.73
CA GLY A 95 0.76 -3.08 11.03
C GLY A 95 0.12 -3.92 12.15
N VAL A 96 -1.19 -4.16 12.04
CA VAL A 96 -1.90 -5.10 12.93
C VAL A 96 -1.44 -6.53 12.63
N LYS A 97 -1.38 -6.96 11.36
CA LYS A 97 -0.99 -8.33 10.98
C LYS A 97 0.39 -8.74 11.49
N GLN A 98 1.38 -7.85 11.51
CA GLN A 98 2.76 -8.20 11.89
C GLN A 98 2.90 -8.77 13.31
N GLU A 99 2.03 -8.37 14.23
CA GLU A 99 2.14 -8.74 15.64
C GLU A 99 1.38 -10.03 16.00
N PHE A 100 0.47 -10.51 15.14
CA PHE A 100 -0.32 -11.70 15.44
C PHE A 100 -0.41 -12.74 14.31
N GLU A 101 -0.08 -12.40 13.06
CA GLU A 101 -0.07 -13.36 11.94
C GLU A 101 1.35 -13.87 11.67
N PRO A 102 1.52 -15.17 11.33
CA PRO A 102 2.82 -15.71 10.99
C PRO A 102 3.36 -15.04 9.72
N ARG A 103 4.66 -14.73 9.74
CA ARG A 103 5.38 -14.29 8.54
C ARG A 103 5.39 -15.42 7.53
N LYS A 104 5.08 -15.10 6.28
CA LYS A 104 5.11 -16.04 5.17
C LYS A 104 6.33 -15.77 4.31
N GLU A 105 7.22 -16.74 4.20
CA GLU A 105 8.23 -16.75 3.15
C GLU A 105 7.56 -17.04 1.79
N PRO A 106 8.05 -16.48 0.67
CA PRO A 106 9.26 -15.65 0.51
C PRO A 106 8.99 -14.13 0.62
N TYR A 107 7.89 -13.70 1.23
CA TYR A 107 7.47 -12.30 1.18
C TYR A 107 8.36 -11.42 2.07
N TRP A 108 8.87 -10.33 1.51
CA TRP A 108 9.79 -9.42 2.19
C TRP A 108 9.12 -8.70 3.37
N GLY A 109 7.80 -8.48 3.30
CA GLY A 109 7.10 -7.65 4.27
C GLY A 109 7.74 -6.26 4.35
N TYR A 110 7.96 -5.77 5.58
CA TYR A 110 8.62 -4.49 5.83
C TYR A 110 10.00 -4.38 5.14
N ILE A 111 10.21 -3.26 4.45
CA ILE A 111 11.47 -2.93 3.77
C ILE A 111 12.31 -2.09 4.74
N ASP A 112 13.16 -2.77 5.50
CA ASP A 112 14.13 -2.14 6.39
C ASP A 112 15.23 -1.39 5.60
N GLN A 113 16.12 -0.72 6.32
CA GLN A 113 17.19 0.08 5.72
C GLN A 113 18.19 -0.76 4.90
N LYS A 114 18.51 -1.99 5.33
CA LYS A 114 19.44 -2.87 4.61
C LYS A 114 18.83 -3.35 3.29
N LYS A 115 17.54 -3.68 3.29
CA LYS A 115 16.77 -3.96 2.07
C LYS A 115 16.74 -2.72 1.18
N ALA A 116 16.44 -1.55 1.73
CA ALA A 116 16.43 -0.30 0.98
C ALA A 116 17.79 -0.03 0.28
N GLU A 117 18.91 -0.14 1.00
CA GLU A 117 20.25 -0.02 0.45
C GLU A 117 20.51 -1.02 -0.68
N THR A 118 20.06 -2.26 -0.52
CA THR A 118 20.16 -3.30 -1.57
C THR A 118 19.37 -2.90 -2.82
N LEU A 119 18.16 -2.36 -2.65
CA LEU A 119 17.31 -1.90 -3.74
C LEU A 119 17.92 -0.70 -4.47
N GLU A 120 18.50 0.24 -3.74
CA GLU A 120 19.17 1.40 -4.31
C GLU A 120 20.43 1.02 -5.12
N GLN A 121 21.14 -0.04 -4.70
CA GLN A 121 22.28 -0.59 -5.45
C GLN A 121 21.89 -1.23 -6.79
N MET A 122 20.63 -1.61 -7.00
CA MET A 122 20.16 -2.14 -8.29
C MET A 122 20.14 -1.08 -9.41
N LYS A 123 20.41 0.19 -9.09
CA LYS A 123 20.53 1.33 -10.03
C LYS A 123 19.34 1.50 -10.99
N LYS A 124 18.17 0.98 -10.64
CA LYS A 124 16.94 1.21 -11.41
C LYS A 124 16.40 2.61 -11.07
N ARG A 125 16.12 3.40 -12.10
CA ARG A 125 15.62 4.78 -11.95
C ARG A 125 14.10 4.88 -11.81
N GLN A 126 13.40 3.76 -11.91
CA GLN A 126 11.96 3.65 -11.81
C GLN A 126 11.61 2.42 -10.97
N ALA A 127 10.56 2.53 -10.17
CA ALA A 127 9.94 1.41 -9.47
C ALA A 127 8.54 1.13 -10.02
N ALA A 128 8.11 -0.12 -9.97
CA ALA A 128 6.76 -0.52 -10.35
C ALA A 128 6.16 -1.38 -9.22
N VAL A 129 4.92 -1.08 -8.83
CA VAL A 129 4.10 -1.97 -8.01
C VAL A 129 3.18 -2.74 -8.92
N LEU A 130 3.37 -4.05 -8.94
CA LEU A 130 2.64 -5.03 -9.74
C LEU A 130 1.54 -5.63 -8.87
N LEU A 131 0.28 -5.29 -9.18
CA LEU A 131 -0.90 -5.79 -8.50
C LEU A 131 -1.47 -6.94 -9.33
N PHE A 132 -1.11 -8.18 -8.98
CA PHE A 132 -1.43 -9.39 -9.76
C PHE A 132 -1.08 -9.26 -11.26
N SER A 133 0.08 -8.66 -11.56
CA SER A 133 0.52 -8.30 -12.91
C SER A 133 1.86 -8.97 -13.26
N GLY A 134 2.17 -9.04 -14.56
CA GLY A 134 3.51 -9.36 -15.05
C GLY A 134 4.53 -8.25 -14.74
N PRO A 135 5.85 -8.55 -14.82
CA PRO A 135 6.91 -7.59 -14.52
C PRO A 135 7.06 -6.51 -15.60
N VAL A 136 7.41 -5.29 -15.18
CA VAL A 136 7.79 -4.21 -16.10
C VAL A 136 9.31 -4.25 -16.33
N PRO A 137 9.78 -4.44 -17.58
CA PRO A 137 11.21 -4.41 -17.88
C PRO A 137 11.88 -3.12 -17.40
N ASP A 138 13.13 -3.24 -16.94
CA ASP A 138 13.97 -2.12 -16.52
C ASP A 138 13.46 -1.25 -15.37
N SER A 139 12.59 -1.80 -14.53
CA SER A 139 12.20 -1.19 -13.26
C SER A 139 12.55 -2.05 -12.06
N LEU A 140 12.49 -1.45 -10.87
CA LEU A 140 12.46 -2.17 -9.61
C LEU A 140 11.03 -2.65 -9.37
N ASN A 141 10.79 -3.94 -9.60
CA ASN A 141 9.45 -4.53 -9.59
C ASN A 141 9.10 -5.05 -8.19
N PHE A 142 8.09 -4.46 -7.57
CA PHE A 142 7.50 -4.93 -6.31
C PHE A 142 6.17 -5.62 -6.61
N TYR A 143 5.94 -6.80 -6.05
CA TYR A 143 4.79 -7.63 -6.40
C TYR A 143 3.84 -7.85 -5.22
N VAL A 144 2.55 -7.65 -5.47
CA VAL A 144 1.46 -8.00 -4.57
C VAL A 144 0.55 -9.02 -5.26
N GLY A 145 0.42 -10.19 -4.63
CA GLY A 145 -0.35 -11.32 -5.15
C GLY A 145 0.26 -12.66 -4.77
N GLY A 146 -0.39 -13.75 -5.18
CA GLY A 146 0.17 -15.08 -5.06
C GLY A 146 1.11 -15.39 -6.23
N ARG A 147 2.20 -16.14 -5.97
CA ARG A 147 3.19 -16.58 -6.98
C ARG A 147 3.87 -15.41 -7.71
N PRO A 148 4.84 -14.72 -7.07
CA PRO A 148 5.55 -13.60 -7.69
C PRO A 148 6.29 -14.01 -8.97
N PRO A 149 6.28 -13.18 -10.02
CA PRO A 149 7.12 -13.38 -11.21
C PRO A 149 8.61 -13.39 -10.85
N SER A 150 9.41 -14.10 -11.66
CA SER A 150 10.87 -14.12 -11.49
C SER A 150 11.46 -12.71 -11.56
N GLY A 151 12.35 -12.40 -10.61
CA GLY A 151 12.99 -11.08 -10.50
C GLY A 151 12.13 -9.97 -9.89
N ALA A 152 10.87 -10.24 -9.54
CA ALA A 152 10.05 -9.32 -8.76
C ALA A 152 10.30 -9.50 -7.25
N ILE A 153 10.18 -8.42 -6.49
CA ILE A 153 10.30 -8.39 -5.04
C ILE A 153 8.93 -8.67 -4.43
N PRO A 154 8.74 -9.83 -3.77
CA PRO A 154 7.44 -10.21 -3.23
C PRO A 154 7.13 -9.42 -1.95
N LEU A 155 6.06 -8.63 -1.95
CA LEU A 155 5.63 -7.86 -0.77
C LEU A 155 4.64 -8.63 0.11
N GLY A 156 3.69 -9.33 -0.51
CA GLY A 156 2.66 -10.10 0.17
C GLY A 156 1.53 -10.53 -0.76
N GLU A 157 0.67 -11.44 -0.30
CA GLU A 157 -0.47 -11.96 -1.07
C GLU A 157 -1.66 -11.01 -1.11
N SER A 158 -1.80 -10.18 -0.07
CA SER A 158 -2.95 -9.30 0.12
C SER A 158 -2.71 -7.90 -0.45
N PRO A 159 -3.74 -7.23 -0.99
CA PRO A 159 -3.65 -5.83 -1.47
C PRO A 159 -3.00 -4.87 -0.47
N SER A 160 -3.20 -5.10 0.83
CA SER A 160 -2.63 -4.29 1.90
C SER A 160 -1.10 -4.30 1.95
N ALA A 161 -0.43 -5.32 1.40
CA ALA A 161 1.03 -5.39 1.35
C ALA A 161 1.68 -4.29 0.50
N VAL A 162 0.88 -3.56 -0.29
CA VAL A 162 1.33 -2.35 -1.01
C VAL A 162 2.01 -1.31 -0.11
N VAL A 163 1.66 -1.30 1.18
CA VAL A 163 2.18 -0.30 2.12
C VAL A 163 3.65 -0.44 2.40
N PHE A 164 4.21 -1.66 2.26
CA PHE A 164 5.65 -1.86 2.38
C PHE A 164 6.40 -1.11 1.28
N PHE A 165 5.88 -1.14 0.05
CA PHE A 165 6.40 -0.29 -1.02
C PHE A 165 6.15 1.18 -0.73
N ALA A 166 4.94 1.58 -0.32
CA ALA A 166 4.64 2.99 -0.10
C ALA A 166 5.55 3.61 0.96
N GLN A 167 5.78 2.92 2.08
CA GLN A 167 6.71 3.34 3.14
C GLN A 167 8.13 3.51 2.60
N TYR A 168 8.63 2.53 1.85
CA TYR A 168 9.93 2.62 1.21
C TYR A 168 10.01 3.80 0.23
N ALA A 169 9.02 3.95 -0.64
CA ALA A 169 9.01 4.97 -1.69
C ALA A 169 8.94 6.38 -1.11
N PHE A 170 8.12 6.62 -0.07
CA PHE A 170 8.00 7.93 0.58
C PHE A 170 9.21 8.32 1.45
N LYS A 171 10.06 7.36 1.83
CA LYS A 171 11.36 7.63 2.45
C LYS A 171 12.48 7.81 1.42
N SER A 172 12.32 7.21 0.24
CA SER A 172 13.31 7.29 -0.81
C SER A 172 13.31 8.68 -1.43
N GLY A 173 14.47 9.34 -1.41
CA GLY A 173 14.69 10.60 -2.14
C GLY A 173 14.61 10.44 -3.67
N LEU A 174 14.58 9.20 -4.18
CA LEU A 174 14.44 8.91 -5.60
C LEU A 174 12.97 8.77 -6.03
N PHE A 175 12.13 8.19 -5.18
CA PHE A 175 10.76 7.77 -5.53
C PHE A 175 9.66 8.65 -4.92
N SER A 176 10.03 9.73 -4.25
CA SER A 176 9.05 10.68 -3.72
C SER A 176 9.57 12.11 -3.64
N ARG A 177 8.62 13.04 -3.57
CA ARG A 177 8.83 14.45 -3.26
C ARG A 177 7.70 14.92 -2.36
N GLY A 178 7.96 14.95 -1.04
CA GLY A 178 6.91 15.21 -0.05
C GLY A 178 5.87 14.09 -0.05
N LYS A 179 4.58 14.44 -0.14
CA LYS A 179 3.45 13.48 -0.16
C LYS A 179 3.15 12.92 -1.56
N ARG A 180 4.03 13.14 -2.54
CA ARG A 180 3.85 12.70 -3.92
C ARG A 180 4.92 11.68 -4.31
N LEU A 181 4.50 10.56 -4.88
CA LEU A 181 5.34 9.57 -5.53
C LEU A 181 5.90 10.12 -6.86
N ASP A 182 7.15 9.77 -7.15
CA ASP A 182 7.87 10.17 -8.37
C ASP A 182 8.57 8.96 -8.98
N LYS A 183 8.63 8.86 -10.31
CA LYS A 183 9.24 7.73 -11.04
C LYS A 183 8.72 6.35 -10.56
N THR A 184 7.45 6.29 -10.17
CA THR A 184 6.78 5.05 -9.77
C THR A 184 5.65 4.71 -10.72
N LYS A 185 5.47 3.42 -11.00
CA LYS A 185 4.31 2.88 -11.71
C LYS A 185 3.46 2.05 -10.78
N SER A 186 2.15 2.08 -10.97
CA SER A 186 1.24 1.04 -10.49
C SER A 186 0.71 0.30 -11.70
N VAL A 187 0.82 -1.02 -11.70
CA VAL A 187 0.37 -1.88 -12.80
C VAL A 187 -0.67 -2.85 -12.24
N LEU A 188 -1.88 -2.79 -12.77
CA LEU A 188 -3.02 -3.57 -12.31
C LEU A 188 -3.35 -4.67 -13.32
N GLY A 189 -3.02 -5.93 -12.98
CA GLY A 189 -3.32 -7.08 -13.83
C GLY A 189 -4.70 -7.67 -13.54
N HIS A 190 -5.03 -7.93 -12.27
CA HIS A 190 -6.34 -8.48 -11.89
C HIS A 190 -7.20 -7.49 -11.09
N LYS A 191 -8.39 -7.19 -11.61
CA LYS A 191 -9.30 -6.20 -11.05
C LYS A 191 -10.20 -6.79 -9.96
N THR A 192 -9.86 -6.50 -8.71
CA THR A 192 -10.78 -6.63 -7.56
C THR A 192 -11.06 -5.25 -6.99
N VAL A 193 -12.19 -5.05 -6.32
CA VAL A 193 -12.52 -3.73 -5.73
C VAL A 193 -11.45 -3.21 -4.77
N LEU A 194 -10.72 -4.09 -4.06
CA LEU A 194 -9.60 -3.64 -3.20
C LEU A 194 -8.39 -3.23 -4.02
N MET A 195 -8.05 -4.00 -5.05
CA MET A 195 -6.95 -3.66 -5.94
C MET A 195 -7.23 -2.39 -6.74
N ASP A 196 -8.47 -2.17 -7.19
CA ASP A 196 -8.89 -0.93 -7.84
C ASP A 196 -8.70 0.28 -6.91
N ALA A 197 -9.07 0.16 -5.63
CA ALA A 197 -8.87 1.23 -4.66
C ALA A 197 -7.39 1.50 -4.37
N VAL A 198 -6.57 0.46 -4.25
CA VAL A 198 -5.11 0.58 -4.07
C VAL A 198 -4.45 1.21 -5.29
N HIS A 199 -4.77 0.71 -6.48
CA HIS A 199 -4.26 1.22 -7.75
C HIS A 199 -4.64 2.69 -7.97
N PHE A 200 -5.91 3.02 -7.72
CA PHE A 200 -6.39 4.41 -7.70
C PHE A 200 -5.60 5.27 -6.72
N ALA A 201 -5.39 4.78 -5.49
CA ALA A 201 -4.72 5.55 -4.45
C ALA A 201 -3.26 5.84 -4.82
N LEU A 202 -2.52 4.85 -5.34
CA LEU A 202 -1.17 5.06 -5.86
C LEU A 202 -1.16 6.09 -6.99
N GLY A 203 -2.15 6.04 -7.89
CA GLY A 203 -2.30 7.01 -8.99
C GLY A 203 -2.53 8.45 -8.52
N GLN A 204 -3.40 8.65 -7.52
CA GLN A 204 -3.59 9.98 -6.90
C GLN A 204 -2.34 10.48 -6.20
N LEU A 205 -1.62 9.57 -5.54
CA LEU A 205 -0.36 9.89 -4.89
C LEU A 205 0.78 10.16 -5.87
N GLY A 206 0.58 10.02 -7.19
CA GLY A 206 1.52 10.46 -8.21
C GLY A 206 2.16 9.35 -9.02
N ALA A 207 1.83 8.07 -8.75
CA ALA A 207 2.27 6.98 -9.62
C ALA A 207 1.60 7.04 -11.00
N GLU A 208 2.34 6.66 -12.03
CA GLU A 208 1.76 6.40 -13.35
C GLU A 208 0.96 5.09 -13.27
N THR A 209 -0.32 5.12 -13.66
CA THR A 209 -1.22 3.97 -13.59
C THR A 209 -1.32 3.29 -14.95
N VAL A 210 -1.10 1.98 -14.98
CA VAL A 210 -1.24 1.11 -16.15
C VAL A 210 -2.18 -0.03 -15.80
N ASP A 211 -3.23 -0.21 -16.60
CA ASP A 211 -4.05 -1.44 -16.57
C ASP A 211 -3.37 -2.47 -17.49
N ASP A 212 -2.95 -3.60 -16.93
CA ASP A 212 -2.39 -4.73 -17.69
C ASP A 212 -3.53 -5.67 -18.07
N SER A 213 -4.00 -5.56 -19.31
CA SER A 213 -5.07 -6.39 -19.87
C SER A 213 -4.65 -7.85 -20.13
N ASP A 214 -3.35 -8.15 -20.05
CA ASP A 214 -2.76 -9.46 -20.33
C ASP A 214 -2.25 -10.16 -19.05
N GLY A 215 -2.69 -9.68 -17.88
CA GLY A 215 -2.35 -10.29 -16.59
C GLY A 215 -2.67 -11.80 -16.59
N PRO A 216 -1.87 -12.64 -15.89
CA PRO A 216 -2.05 -14.08 -15.95
C PRO A 216 -3.47 -14.46 -15.52
N ASP A 217 -4.16 -15.23 -16.34
CA ASP A 217 -5.39 -15.93 -15.95
C ASP A 217 -5.02 -16.85 -14.76
N PHE A 218 -5.60 -16.58 -13.59
CA PHE A 218 -5.38 -17.33 -12.36
C PHE A 218 -6.17 -18.64 -12.33
#